data_AF-A0A0C4F4J3-F1
#
_entry.id   AF-A0A0C4F4J3-F1
#
_cell.length_a   1.000
_cell.length_b   1.000
_cell.length_c   1.000
_cell.angle_alpha   90.00
_cell.angle_beta   90.00
_cell.angle_gamma   90.00
#
_symmetry.space_group_name_H-M   'P 1'
#
loop_
_entity.id
_entity.type
_entity.pdbx_description
1 polymer ?
#
loop_
_entity_poly.entity_id
_entity_poly.type
_entity_poly.pdbx_seq_one_letter_code
_entity_poly.pdbx_strand_id
1 'polypeptide(L)'
;LYTRRVINATYKLQTSLISWPTESERIKSSQVMQEEGFPGCVRFVDDGRLIPLSQKPPVDGNHYFDQKKRYSISVTLICDVKKKFILYLAKFPGSCHDAYVFSHMKVAQEPEQYFDQNQFLLADSAYTNDQYVVPAYKGPRELSDQQNVNFNYRLAQSRVRIEHAIGILKG
;
A
#
# COMPACT_ATOMS: atom_id res chain seq x y z
N LEU A 1 18.67 -11.32 25.02
CA LEU A 1 17.88 -10.51 25.99
C LEU A 1 17.56 -9.09 25.48
N TYR A 2 18.53 -8.35 24.95
CA TYR A 2 18.33 -6.98 24.44
C TYR A 2 17.34 -6.87 23.27
N THR A 3 17.40 -7.79 22.31
CA THR A 3 16.52 -7.81 21.12
C THR A 3 15.03 -7.86 21.49
N ARG A 4 14.66 -8.69 22.47
CA ARG A 4 13.25 -8.85 22.89
C ARG A 4 12.71 -7.59 23.59
N ARG A 5 13.54 -6.89 24.37
CA ARG A 5 13.16 -5.63 25.01
C ARG A 5 12.93 -4.52 23.99
N VAL A 6 13.83 -4.41 23.01
CA VAL A 6 13.70 -3.44 21.91
C VAL A 6 12.46 -3.74 21.08
N ILE A 7 12.28 -4.99 20.64
CA ILE A 7 11.08 -5.42 19.91
C ILE A 7 9.80 -5.06 20.68
N ASN A 8 9.73 -5.41 21.97
CA ASN A 8 8.57 -5.10 22.79
C ASN A 8 8.34 -3.58 22.95
N ALA A 9 9.40 -2.79 23.08
CA ALA A 9 9.29 -1.33 23.14
C ALA A 9 8.79 -0.75 21.81
N THR A 10 9.30 -1.24 20.67
CA THR A 10 8.82 -0.86 19.34
C THR A 10 7.36 -1.23 19.14
N TYR A 11 6.93 -2.42 19.56
CA TYR A 11 5.52 -2.82 19.53
C TYR A 11 4.62 -1.92 20.37
N LYS A 12 5.10 -1.44 21.53
CA LYS A 12 4.34 -0.48 22.35
C LYS A 12 4.18 0.89 21.69
N LEU A 13 5.17 1.31 20.89
CA LEU A 13 5.12 2.57 20.15
C LEU A 13 4.32 2.44 18.84
N GLN A 14 4.18 1.24 18.30
CA GLN A 14 3.51 0.98 17.03
C GLN A 14 2.12 1.62 16.95
N THR A 15 1.31 1.48 17.99
CA THR A 15 -0.07 1.99 18.03
C THR A 15 -0.14 3.52 17.96
N SER A 16 0.92 4.20 18.40
CA SER A 16 1.03 5.67 18.32
C SER A 16 1.62 6.17 17.00
N LEU A 17 2.30 5.28 16.25
CA LEU A 17 3.00 5.62 15.00
C LEU A 17 2.20 5.24 13.75
N ILE A 18 1.36 4.21 13.85
CA ILE A 18 0.64 3.59 12.72
C ILE A 18 -0.84 3.61 13.07
N SER A 19 -1.45 4.77 12.88
CA SER A 19 -2.87 5.01 13.09
C SER A 19 -3.50 5.57 11.83
N TRP A 20 -4.78 5.26 11.63
CA TRP A 20 -5.55 5.89 10.56
C TRP A 20 -5.67 7.40 10.81
N PRO A 21 -5.50 8.26 9.78
CA PRO A 21 -5.58 9.70 9.94
C PRO A 21 -6.95 10.18 10.41
N THR A 22 -6.91 11.28 11.15
CA THR A 22 -8.11 12.06 11.48
C THR A 22 -8.74 12.65 10.22
N GLU A 23 -10.02 13.02 10.31
CA GLU A 23 -10.76 13.66 9.21
C GLU A 23 -10.03 14.90 8.67
N SER A 24 -9.54 15.77 9.55
CA SER A 24 -8.78 16.97 9.16
C SER A 24 -7.49 16.64 8.39
N GLU A 25 -6.81 15.55 8.75
CA GLU A 25 -5.61 15.09 8.02
C GLU A 25 -5.98 14.48 6.65
N ARG A 26 -7.12 13.78 6.56
CA ARG A 26 -7.63 13.27 5.29
C ARG A 26 -8.01 14.41 4.33
N ILE A 27 -8.71 15.43 4.83
CA ILE A 27 -9.07 16.64 4.05
C ILE A 27 -7.81 17.33 3.52
N LYS A 28 -6.82 17.57 4.38
CA LYS A 28 -5.53 18.17 3.97
C LYS A 28 -4.83 17.36 2.89
N SER A 29 -4.89 16.04 2.97
CA SER A 29 -4.27 15.16 1.97
C SER A 29 -5.02 15.22 0.65
N SER A 30 -6.36 15.20 0.69
CA SER A 30 -7.21 15.37 -0.48
C SER A 30 -6.99 16.73 -1.17
N GLN A 31 -6.75 17.81 -0.42
CA GLN A 31 -6.44 19.13 -0.98
C GLN A 31 -5.11 19.11 -1.75
N VAL A 32 -4.07 18.50 -1.19
CA VAL A 32 -2.78 18.32 -1.89
C VAL A 32 -2.98 17.48 -3.16
N MET A 33 -3.76 16.41 -3.06
CA MET A 33 -3.99 15.51 -4.20
C MET A 33 -4.88 16.10 -5.29
N GLN A 34 -5.74 17.06 -4.95
CA GLN A 34 -6.56 17.79 -5.91
C GLN A 34 -5.71 18.55 -6.92
N GLU A 35 -4.59 19.15 -6.49
CA GLU A 35 -3.64 19.85 -7.37
C GLU A 35 -2.98 18.89 -8.38
N GLU A 36 -2.89 17.61 -8.04
CA GLU A 36 -2.35 16.55 -8.90
C GLU A 36 -3.42 15.89 -9.79
N GLY A 37 -4.68 16.31 -9.67
CA GLY A 37 -5.81 15.79 -10.42
C GLY A 37 -6.50 14.59 -9.77
N PHE A 38 -6.28 14.34 -8.47
CA PHE A 38 -6.93 13.27 -7.71
C PHE A 38 -7.70 13.82 -6.50
N PRO A 39 -8.77 14.63 -6.73
CA PRO A 39 -9.62 15.10 -5.64
C PRO A 39 -10.25 13.92 -4.92
N GLY A 40 -10.18 13.88 -3.59
CA GLY A 40 -10.65 12.75 -2.78
C GLY A 40 -9.58 11.70 -2.47
N CYS A 41 -8.42 11.73 -3.14
CA CYS A 41 -7.35 10.82 -2.78
C CYS A 41 -6.79 11.21 -1.40
N VAL A 42 -6.90 10.28 -0.45
CA VAL A 42 -6.37 10.49 0.89
C VAL A 42 -4.99 9.88 1.05
N ARG A 43 -4.71 8.71 0.45
CA ARG A 43 -3.49 7.93 0.73
C ARG A 43 -3.10 7.08 -0.49
N PHE A 44 -1.93 6.48 -0.41
CA PHE A 44 -1.42 5.55 -1.42
C PHE A 44 -1.33 4.15 -0.83
N VAL A 45 -1.66 3.13 -1.62
CA VAL A 45 -1.42 1.73 -1.29
C VAL A 45 -0.47 1.11 -2.29
N ASP A 46 0.48 0.33 -1.81
CA ASP A 46 1.42 -0.37 -2.65
C ASP A 46 1.92 -1.66 -2.00
N ASP A 47 2.34 -2.60 -2.85
CA ASP A 47 3.03 -3.79 -2.40
C ASP A 47 4.52 -3.48 -2.20
N GLY A 48 5.06 -3.88 -1.06
CA GLY A 48 6.47 -3.73 -0.80
C GLY A 48 7.32 -4.90 -1.32
N ARG A 49 6.73 -6.10 -1.45
CA ARG A 49 7.42 -7.41 -1.50
C ARG A 49 8.76 -7.37 -0.77
N LEU A 50 8.67 -7.03 0.51
CA LEU A 50 9.75 -6.42 1.27
C LEU A 50 10.67 -7.41 1.96
N ILE A 51 10.15 -8.55 2.41
CA ILE A 51 10.85 -9.34 3.44
C ILE A 51 11.32 -10.66 2.84
N PRO A 52 12.57 -10.76 2.34
CA PRO A 52 13.18 -12.06 2.08
C PRO A 52 13.22 -12.90 3.34
N LEU A 53 13.00 -14.19 3.17
CA LEU A 53 13.36 -15.19 4.15
C LEU A 53 14.67 -15.85 3.69
N SER A 54 15.61 -15.99 4.61
CA SER A 54 16.90 -16.66 4.35
C SER A 54 16.75 -18.17 4.13
N GLN A 55 15.64 -18.74 4.60
CA GLN A 55 15.36 -20.17 4.56
C GLN A 55 13.89 -20.43 4.23
N LYS A 56 13.62 -21.61 3.68
CA LYS A 56 12.27 -22.12 3.46
C LYS A 56 11.56 -22.29 4.80
N PRO A 57 10.35 -21.74 4.99
CA PRO A 57 9.56 -22.03 6.19
C PRO A 57 9.29 -23.52 6.36
N PRO A 58 9.32 -24.05 7.59
CA PRO A 58 9.15 -25.48 7.85
C PRO A 58 7.72 -25.96 7.57
N VAL A 59 6.73 -25.08 7.73
CA VAL A 59 5.31 -25.34 7.45
C VAL A 59 4.94 -24.62 6.16
N ASP A 60 4.33 -25.35 5.21
CA ASP A 60 3.85 -24.83 3.92
C ASP A 60 4.86 -23.97 3.14
N GLY A 61 6.16 -24.22 3.32
CA GLY A 61 7.22 -23.34 2.80
C GLY A 61 7.21 -23.12 1.29
N ASN A 62 6.58 -24.02 0.52
CA ASN A 62 6.40 -23.83 -0.93
C ASN A 62 5.54 -22.59 -1.25
N HIS A 63 4.57 -22.25 -0.41
CA HIS A 63 3.72 -21.07 -0.62
C HIS A 63 4.51 -19.76 -0.49
N TYR A 64 5.64 -19.76 0.23
CA TYR A 64 6.47 -18.57 0.41
C TYR A 64 7.42 -18.33 -0.77
N PHE A 65 7.52 -19.25 -1.71
CA PHE A 65 8.36 -19.09 -2.89
C PHE A 65 7.69 -18.16 -3.90
N ASP A 66 8.25 -16.98 -4.09
CA ASP A 66 7.66 -15.91 -4.91
C ASP A 66 8.12 -15.94 -6.38
N GLN A 67 7.54 -15.04 -7.19
CA GLN A 67 7.89 -14.87 -8.61
C GLN A 67 9.35 -14.44 -8.85
N LYS A 68 10.06 -13.98 -7.81
CA LYS A 68 11.49 -13.63 -7.85
C LYS A 68 12.39 -14.81 -7.47
N LYS A 69 11.83 -16.02 -7.41
CA LYS A 69 12.54 -17.28 -7.11
C LYS A 69 13.21 -17.27 -5.73
N ARG A 70 12.55 -16.67 -4.73
CA ARG A 70 13.03 -16.59 -3.35
C ARG A 70 11.89 -16.78 -2.36
N TYR A 71 12.21 -17.19 -1.14
CA TYR A 71 11.23 -17.23 -0.06
C TYR A 71 10.99 -15.81 0.45
N SER A 72 9.74 -15.39 0.56
CA SER A 72 9.42 -14.04 1.03
C SER A 72 8.05 -13.94 1.69
N ILE A 73 7.87 -12.89 2.48
CA ILE A 73 6.59 -12.47 3.04
C ILE A 73 6.12 -11.23 2.28
N SER A 74 4.86 -11.26 1.85
CA SER A 74 4.17 -10.11 1.27
C SER A 74 3.94 -9.06 2.35
N VAL A 75 4.18 -7.80 1.98
CA VAL A 75 3.91 -6.64 2.82
C VAL A 75 3.16 -5.62 1.98
N THR A 76 1.89 -5.40 2.28
CA THR A 76 1.10 -4.28 1.72
C THR A 76 1.24 -3.09 2.65
N LEU A 77 1.54 -1.92 2.10
CA LEU A 77 1.77 -0.68 2.84
C LEU A 77 0.79 0.39 2.37
N ILE A 78 0.33 1.21 3.32
CA ILE A 78 -0.41 2.43 3.03
C ILE A 78 0.39 3.60 3.57
N CYS A 79 0.65 4.60 2.74
CA CYS A 79 1.40 5.79 3.12
C CYS A 79 0.60 7.08 2.87
N ASP A 80 0.95 8.11 3.63
CA ASP A 80 0.46 9.46 3.42
C ASP A 80 1.24 10.24 2.36
N VAL A 81 0.73 11.44 2.05
CA VAL A 81 1.38 12.38 1.11
C VAL A 81 2.77 12.86 1.60
N LYS A 82 3.09 12.66 2.88
CA LYS A 82 4.39 12.96 3.50
C LYS A 82 5.30 11.74 3.59
N LYS A 83 4.98 10.65 2.87
CA LYS A 83 5.77 9.39 2.83
C LYS A 83 5.84 8.66 4.17
N LYS A 84 4.89 8.91 5.08
CA LYS A 84 4.77 8.19 6.36
C LYS A 84 3.85 6.99 6.18
N PHE A 85 4.29 5.81 6.63
CA PHE A 85 3.44 4.63 6.67
C PHE A 85 2.40 4.76 7.78
N ILE A 86 1.14 4.54 7.43
CA ILE A 86 0.00 4.69 8.36
C ILE A 86 -0.71 3.38 8.66
N LEU A 87 -0.61 2.40 7.74
CA LEU A 87 -1.12 1.04 7.89
C LEU A 87 -0.23 0.10 7.10
N TYR A 88 -0.16 -1.15 7.55
CA TYR A 88 0.53 -2.21 6.83
C TYR A 88 -0.09 -3.57 7.14
N LEU A 89 0.13 -4.52 6.26
CA LEU A 89 -0.19 -5.93 6.48
C LEU A 89 0.95 -6.81 5.98
N ALA A 90 1.59 -7.52 6.90
CA ALA A 90 2.76 -8.37 6.65
C ALA A 90 2.53 -9.81 7.15
N LYS A 91 1.49 -10.48 6.62
CA LYS A 91 1.05 -11.81 7.11
C LYS A 91 1.03 -12.90 6.05
N PHE A 92 1.07 -12.53 4.77
CA PHE A 92 0.83 -13.46 3.68
C PHE A 92 2.14 -13.92 3.04
N PRO A 93 2.19 -15.14 2.48
CA PRO A 93 3.29 -15.56 1.64
C PRO A 93 3.52 -14.58 0.46
N GLY A 94 4.78 -14.40 0.05
CA GLY A 94 5.14 -13.48 -1.04
C GLY A 94 4.64 -13.88 -2.43
N SER A 95 4.11 -15.10 -2.58
CA SER A 95 3.45 -15.57 -3.80
C SER A 95 2.01 -15.06 -3.95
N CYS A 96 1.37 -14.58 -2.87
CA CYS A 96 0.00 -14.09 -2.93
C CYS A 96 -0.11 -12.83 -3.79
N HIS A 97 -1.24 -12.70 -4.49
CA HIS A 97 -1.56 -11.50 -5.27
C HIS A 97 -1.83 -10.29 -4.37
N ASP A 98 -1.41 -9.10 -4.81
CA ASP A 98 -1.46 -7.88 -3.98
C ASP A 98 -2.89 -7.48 -3.62
N ALA A 99 -3.83 -7.57 -4.58
CA ALA A 99 -5.26 -7.38 -4.34
C ALA A 99 -5.83 -8.35 -3.29
N TYR A 100 -5.36 -9.61 -3.28
CA TYR A 100 -5.80 -10.60 -2.29
C TYR A 100 -5.27 -10.26 -0.90
N VAL A 101 -4.01 -9.83 -0.78
CA VAL A 101 -3.47 -9.41 0.52
C VAL A 101 -4.19 -8.16 1.02
N PHE A 102 -4.46 -7.20 0.15
CA PHE A 102 -5.19 -5.98 0.50
C PHE A 102 -6.62 -6.24 0.97
N SER A 103 -7.35 -7.17 0.35
CA SER A 103 -8.71 -7.51 0.78
C SER A 103 -8.80 -8.09 2.20
N HIS A 104 -7.67 -8.49 2.78
CA HIS A 104 -7.56 -8.95 4.18
C HIS A 104 -7.16 -7.83 5.16
N MET A 105 -6.96 -6.60 4.67
CA MET A 105 -6.76 -5.43 5.53
C MET A 105 -8.11 -4.91 6.02
N LYS A 106 -8.18 -4.48 7.29
CA LYS A 106 -9.40 -3.89 7.86
C LYS A 106 -9.96 -2.72 7.04
N VAL A 107 -9.07 -1.91 6.46
CA VAL A 107 -9.45 -0.79 5.59
C VAL A 107 -10.21 -1.22 4.32
N ALA A 108 -9.98 -2.45 3.84
CA ALA A 108 -10.70 -3.03 2.72
C ALA A 108 -11.96 -3.80 3.17
N GLN A 109 -11.96 -4.37 4.36
CA GLN A 109 -13.08 -5.14 4.92
C GLN A 109 -14.20 -4.25 5.48
N GLU A 110 -13.83 -3.10 6.05
CA GLU A 110 -14.74 -2.18 6.74
C GLU A 110 -14.54 -0.73 6.25
N PRO A 111 -14.55 -0.46 4.92
CA PRO A 111 -14.09 0.82 4.37
C PRO A 111 -14.88 2.04 4.88
N GLU A 112 -16.14 1.88 5.25
CA GLU A 112 -16.99 2.93 5.81
C GLU A 112 -16.47 3.52 7.13
N GLN A 113 -15.63 2.77 7.88
CA GLN A 113 -14.98 3.28 9.09
C GLN A 113 -13.72 4.11 8.79
N TYR A 114 -13.21 4.03 7.57
CA TYR A 114 -11.93 4.60 7.16
C TYR A 114 -12.09 5.76 6.17
N PHE A 115 -13.11 5.75 5.32
CA PHE A 115 -13.30 6.73 4.27
C PHE A 115 -14.62 7.48 4.44
N ASP A 116 -14.55 8.81 4.28
CA ASP A 116 -15.74 9.62 4.06
C ASP A 116 -16.15 9.57 2.57
N GLN A 117 -17.30 10.14 2.24
CA GLN A 117 -17.80 10.16 0.87
C GLN A 117 -16.77 10.73 -0.12
N ASN A 118 -16.59 10.05 -1.25
CA ASN A 118 -15.62 10.37 -2.32
C ASN A 118 -14.14 10.29 -1.90
N GLN A 119 -13.81 9.69 -0.75
CA GLN A 119 -12.41 9.43 -0.39
C GLN A 119 -11.94 8.06 -0.89
N PHE A 120 -10.71 8.00 -1.38
CA PHE A 120 -10.12 6.77 -1.91
C PHE A 120 -8.59 6.70 -1.77
N LEU A 121 -8.04 5.52 -2.03
CA LEU A 121 -6.62 5.22 -2.14
C LEU A 121 -6.19 5.19 -3.61
N LEU A 122 -5.01 5.73 -3.91
CA LEU A 122 -4.36 5.45 -5.19
C LEU A 122 -3.49 4.21 -5.09
N ALA A 123 -3.60 3.34 -6.09
CA ALA A 123 -2.97 2.02 -6.10
C ALA A 123 -2.27 1.71 -7.42
N ASP A 124 -1.47 0.65 -7.42
CA ASP A 124 -0.90 0.09 -8.64
C ASP A 124 -1.94 -0.66 -9.49
N SER A 125 -1.58 -1.06 -10.71
CA SER A 125 -2.49 -1.77 -11.62
C SER A 125 -2.83 -3.22 -11.22
N ALA A 126 -2.20 -3.76 -10.17
CA ALA A 126 -2.47 -5.09 -9.65
C ALA A 126 -3.61 -5.09 -8.62
N TYR A 127 -4.04 -3.93 -8.12
CA TYR A 127 -5.21 -3.79 -7.25
C TYR A 127 -6.52 -3.77 -8.04
N THR A 128 -7.59 -4.22 -7.41
CA THR A 128 -8.95 -4.16 -7.95
C THR A 128 -9.49 -2.74 -7.81
N ASN A 129 -10.13 -2.23 -8.87
CA ASN A 129 -10.80 -0.94 -8.84
C ASN A 129 -12.15 -1.03 -8.12
N ASP A 130 -12.39 -0.15 -7.16
CA ASP A 130 -13.66 0.00 -6.46
C ASP A 130 -13.88 1.45 -6.00
N GLN A 131 -14.88 1.69 -5.15
CA GLN A 131 -15.21 3.03 -4.64
C GLN A 131 -14.09 3.66 -3.79
N TYR A 132 -13.27 2.84 -3.14
CA TYR A 132 -12.25 3.24 -2.17
C TYR A 132 -10.83 3.02 -2.66
N VAL A 133 -10.64 2.36 -3.81
CA VAL A 133 -9.34 2.09 -4.42
C VAL A 133 -9.37 2.38 -5.91
N VAL A 134 -8.51 3.30 -6.33
CA VAL A 134 -8.32 3.72 -7.72
C VAL A 134 -6.93 3.25 -8.19
N PRO A 135 -6.85 2.12 -8.91
CA PRO A 135 -5.60 1.60 -9.46
C PRO A 135 -5.20 2.31 -10.76
N ALA A 136 -3.94 2.13 -11.15
CA ALA A 136 -3.49 2.47 -12.49
C ALA A 136 -4.30 1.71 -13.56
N TYR A 137 -4.69 2.40 -14.63
CA TYR A 137 -5.43 1.80 -15.73
C TYR A 137 -4.58 0.75 -16.45
N LYS A 138 -5.15 -0.45 -16.65
CA LYS A 138 -4.50 -1.59 -17.29
C LYS A 138 -5.22 -1.93 -18.60
N GLY A 139 -4.73 -1.38 -19.71
CA GLY A 139 -5.23 -1.66 -21.05
C GLY A 139 -4.10 -1.73 -22.09
N PRO A 140 -4.36 -2.27 -23.29
CA PRO A 140 -3.38 -2.28 -24.38
C PRO A 140 -2.94 -0.85 -24.68
N ARG A 141 -1.62 -0.57 -24.67
CA ARG A 141 -1.09 0.78 -24.90
C ARG A 141 -1.54 1.35 -26.26
N GLU A 142 -1.69 0.47 -27.25
CA GLU A 142 -2.13 0.79 -28.61
C GLU A 142 -3.62 1.18 -28.70
N LEU A 143 -4.42 0.81 -27.70
CA LEU A 143 -5.86 1.10 -27.60
C LEU A 143 -6.17 2.05 -26.45
N SER A 144 -5.15 2.61 -25.80
CA SER A 144 -5.33 3.52 -24.68
C SER A 144 -5.54 4.93 -25.19
N ASP A 145 -6.75 5.45 -25.03
CA ASP A 145 -7.04 6.84 -25.32
C ASP A 145 -6.11 7.76 -24.51
N GLN A 146 -5.84 8.96 -25.06
CA GLN A 146 -4.95 9.95 -24.45
C GLN A 146 -5.32 10.27 -22.98
N GLN A 147 -6.60 10.13 -22.62
CA GLN A 147 -7.09 10.29 -21.26
C GLN A 147 -6.48 9.25 -20.30
N ASN A 148 -6.46 7.97 -20.67
CA ASN A 148 -5.88 6.89 -19.85
C ASN A 148 -4.36 7.03 -19.72
N VAL A 149 -3.69 7.48 -20.79
CA VAL A 149 -2.26 7.79 -20.76
C VAL A 149 -1.97 8.94 -19.78
N ASN A 150 -2.73 10.04 -19.87
CA ASN A 150 -2.58 11.19 -18.98
C ASN A 150 -2.90 10.83 -17.52
N PHE A 151 -3.95 10.03 -17.29
CA PHE A 151 -4.32 9.51 -15.97
C PHE A 151 -3.18 8.69 -15.37
N ASN A 152 -2.68 7.69 -16.09
CA ASN A 152 -1.57 6.85 -15.61
C ASN A 152 -0.28 7.64 -15.37
N TYR A 153 0.00 8.64 -16.22
CA TYR A 153 1.15 9.53 -16.02
C TYR A 153 1.04 10.29 -14.70
N ARG A 154 -0.10 10.94 -14.44
CA ARG A 154 -0.33 11.65 -13.16
C ARG A 154 -0.31 10.71 -11.97
N LEU A 155 -0.95 9.55 -12.10
CA LEU A 155 -1.02 8.56 -11.03
C LEU A 155 0.38 8.04 -10.68
N ALA A 156 1.22 7.78 -11.68
CA ALA A 156 2.61 7.40 -11.49
C ALA A 156 3.39 8.50 -10.75
N GLN A 157 3.27 9.77 -11.19
CA GLN A 157 3.91 10.90 -10.50
C GLN A 157 3.50 10.99 -9.02
N SER A 158 2.21 10.84 -8.73
CA SER A 158 1.71 10.86 -7.35
C SER A 158 2.22 9.68 -6.52
N ARG A 159 2.25 8.48 -7.11
CA ARG A 159 2.70 7.23 -6.46
C ARG A 159 4.20 7.16 -6.20
N VAL A 160 5.03 7.97 -6.85
CA VAL A 160 6.46 8.09 -6.52
C VAL A 160 6.68 8.34 -5.02
N ARG A 161 5.71 8.94 -4.31
CA ARG A 161 5.75 9.08 -2.85
C ARG A 161 5.84 7.77 -2.10
N ILE A 162 4.96 6.80 -2.40
CA ILE A 162 4.95 5.50 -1.71
C ILE A 162 6.14 4.65 -2.15
N GLU A 163 6.51 4.71 -3.42
CA GLU A 163 7.70 4.04 -3.94
C GLU A 163 8.98 4.54 -3.25
N HIS A 164 9.12 5.86 -3.08
CA HIS A 164 10.23 6.45 -2.32
C HIS A 164 10.18 6.07 -0.83
N ALA A 165 9.01 6.05 -0.20
CA ALA A 165 8.88 5.61 1.19
C ALA A 165 9.36 4.16 1.36
N ILE A 166 8.96 3.28 0.42
CA ILE A 166 9.38 1.88 0.37
C ILE A 166 10.89 1.76 0.10
N GLY A 167 11.44 2.60 -0.78
CA GLY A 167 12.88 2.67 -1.03
C GLY A 167 13.67 3.00 0.23
N ILE A 168 13.25 4.04 0.97
CA ILE A 168 13.86 4.43 2.26
C ILE A 168 13.78 3.29 3.28
N LEU A 169 12.64 2.57 3.33
CA LEU A 169 12.47 1.44 4.23
C LEU A 169 13.40 0.25 3.90
N LYS A 170 13.70 0.03 2.61
CA LYS A 170 14.60 -1.04 2.15
C LYS A 170 16.08 -0.75 2.46
N GLY A 171 16.45 0.53 2.55
CA GLY A 171 17.84 0.98 2.73
C GLY A 171 18.57 1.15 1.42
#